data_AF-A0A392UDI8-F1
#
_entry.id   AF-A0A392UDI8-F1
#
_cell.length_a   1.000
_cell.length_b   1.000
_cell.length_c   1.000
_cell.angle_alpha   90.00
_cell.angle_beta   90.00
_cell.angle_gamma   90.00
#
_symmetry.space_group_name_H-M   'P 1'
#
loop_
_entity.id
_entity.type
_entity.pdbx_description
1 polymer ?
#
loop_
_entity_poly.entity_id
_entity_poly.type
_entity_poly.pdbx_seq_one_letter_code
_entity_poly.pdbx_strand_id
1 'polypeptide(L)' 'MAAALYEQHYRMNWGLPRFSPPLMAATHDYKAQTPIPSYYQQYPQQTDLTGHFQRQTTR' A
#
# COMPACT_ATOMS: atom_id res chain seq x y z
N MET A 1 7.02 -1.52 -11.03
CA MET A 1 6.71 -0.07 -11.10
C MET A 1 6.88 0.55 -9.71
N ALA A 2 7.52 1.71 -9.59
CA ALA A 2 7.86 2.32 -8.29
C ALA A 2 6.64 2.69 -7.42
N ALA A 3 5.55 3.15 -8.05
CA ALA A 3 4.29 3.43 -7.36
C ALA A 3 3.72 2.19 -6.68
N ALA A 4 3.63 1.05 -7.38
CA ALA A 4 3.15 -0.21 -6.80
C ALA A 4 4.00 -0.66 -5.58
N LEU A 5 5.33 -0.49 -5.63
CA LEU A 5 6.19 -0.83 -4.50
C LEU A 5 5.95 0.11 -3.30
N TYR A 6 5.84 1.41 -3.56
CA TYR A 6 5.46 2.41 -2.55
C TYR A 6 4.11 2.11 -1.91
N GLU A 7 3.11 1.78 -2.73
CA GLU A 7 1.77 1.43 -2.29
C GLU A 7 1.77 0.21 -1.38
N GLN A 8 2.50 -0.86 -1.74
CA GLN A 8 2.58 -2.06 -0.91
C GLN A 8 3.22 -1.77 0.44
N HIS A 9 4.33 -1.03 0.44
CA HIS A 9 5.01 -0.63 1.68
C HIS A 9 4.10 0.22 2.58
N TYR A 10 3.37 1.17 1.98
CA TYR A 10 2.41 1.99 2.69
C TYR A 10 1.24 1.18 3.25
N ARG A 11 0.65 0.28 2.44
CA ARG A 11 -0.50 -0.53 2.85
C ARG A 11 -0.18 -1.52 3.96
N MET A 12 1.06 -2.04 3.97
CA MET A 12 1.57 -2.98 4.97
C MET A 12 2.29 -2.30 6.15
N ASN A 13 2.41 -0.97 6.17
CA ASN A 13 3.16 -0.23 7.17
C ASN A 13 4.62 -0.71 7.31
N TRP A 14 5.29 -1.04 6.20
CA TRP A 14 6.68 -1.51 6.16
C TRP A 14 7.72 -0.37 6.15
N GLY A 15 7.29 0.87 6.35
CA GLY A 15 8.13 2.05 6.18
C GLY A 15 8.22 2.49 4.71
N LEU A 16 9.12 3.41 4.40
CA LEU A 16 9.27 3.96 3.05
C LEU A 16 10.29 3.16 2.24
N PRO A 17 10.00 2.78 0.98
CA PRO A 17 10.98 2.15 0.13
C PRO A 17 12.14 3.11 -0.19
N ARG A 18 13.34 2.56 -0.40
CA ARG A 18 14.51 3.38 -0.74
C ARG A 18 14.49 3.75 -2.22
N PHE A 19 14.14 5.00 -2.51
CA PHE A 19 14.15 5.57 -3.85
C PHE A 19 15.16 6.70 -3.99
N SER A 20 15.54 7.00 -5.24
CA SER A 20 16.23 8.25 -5.54
C SER A 20 15.31 9.44 -5.23
N PRO A 21 15.85 10.61 -4.86
CA PRO A 21 15.04 11.80 -4.57
C PRO A 21 13.97 12.15 -5.63
N PRO A 22 14.26 12.17 -6.96
CA PRO A 22 13.24 12.50 -7.95
C PRO A 22 12.15 11.42 -8.04
N LEU A 23 12.49 10.15 -7.85
CA LEU A 23 11.51 9.07 -7.87
C LEU A 23 10.61 9.11 -6.64
N MET A 24 11.16 9.45 -5.48
CA MET A 24 10.41 9.65 -4.24
C MET A 24 9.39 10.77 -4.38
N ALA A 25 9.79 11.91 -4.94
CA ALA A 25 8.91 13.04 -5.22
C ALA A 25 7.75 12.63 -6.14
N ALA A 26 8.05 12.00 -7.28
CA ALA A 26 7.03 11.52 -8.22
C ALA A 26 6.04 10.53 -7.58
N THR A 27 6.50 9.63 -6.71
CA THR A 27 5.60 8.71 -5.98
C THR A 27 4.72 9.42 -4.96
N HIS A 28 5.21 10.50 -4.35
CA HIS A 28 4.44 11.30 -3.40
C HIS A 28 3.36 12.12 -4.11
N ASP A 29 3.70 12.76 -5.24
CA ASP A 29 2.76 13.51 -6.07
C ASP A 29 1.64 12.62 -6.61
N TYR A 30 2.00 11.42 -7.08
CA TYR A 30 1.03 10.41 -7.48
C TYR A 30 0.08 10.06 -6.32
N LYS A 31 0.60 9.81 -5.11
CA LYS A 31 -0.21 9.49 -3.93
C LYS A 31 -1.11 10.63 -3.47
N ALA A 32 -0.70 11.87 -3.68
CA ALA A 32 -1.55 13.03 -3.40
C ALA A 32 -2.76 13.08 -4.35
N GLN A 33 -2.61 12.60 -5.59
CA GLN A 33 -3.69 12.50 -6.57
C GLN A 33 -4.55 11.25 -6.38
N THR A 34 -3.94 10.14 -5.95
CA THR A 34 -4.62 8.85 -5.71
C THR A 34 -4.46 8.43 -4.25
N PRO A 35 -5.33 8.92 -3.34
CA PRO A 35 -5.30 8.49 -1.95
C PRO A 35 -5.65 7.00 -1.88
N ILE A 36 -4.70 6.21 -1.40
CA ILE A 36 -4.87 4.77 -1.21
C ILE A 36 -4.87 4.49 0.30
N PRO A 37 -5.95 3.92 0.86
CA PRO A 37 -6.03 3.58 2.27
C PRO A 37 -5.07 2.43 2.62
N SER A 38 -4.54 2.45 3.84
CA SER A 38 -3.77 1.31 4.35
C SER A 38 -4.69 0.13 4.64
N TYR A 39 -4.13 -1.09 4.70
CA TYR A 39 -4.94 -2.27 5.04
C TYR A 39 -5.51 -2.20 6.45
N TYR A 40 -4.76 -1.63 7.39
CA TYR A 40 -5.21 -1.45 8.77
C TYR A 40 -6.33 -0.41 8.89
N GLN A 41 -6.34 0.61 8.02
CA GLN A 41 -7.45 1.58 7.95
C GLN A 41 -8.70 0.94 7.33
N GLN A 42 -8.52 0.09 6.32
CA GLN A 42 -9.63 -0.54 5.60
C GLN A 42 -10.23 -1.75 6.36
N TYR A 43 -9.40 -2.44 7.15
CA TYR A 43 -9.76 -3.63 7.92
C TYR A 43 -9.31 -3.46 9.38
N PRO A 44 -10.10 -2.73 10.20
CA PRO A 44 -9.77 -2.52 11.61
C PRO A 44 -9.77 -3.83 12.42
N GLN A 45 -10.50 -4.85 11.96
CA GLN A 45 -10.48 -6.19 12.53
C GLN A 45 -9.56 -7.11 11.74
N GLN A 46 -8.64 -7.78 12.42
CA GLN A 46 -7.66 -8.68 11.80
C GLN A 46 -8.35 -9.82 11.02
N THR A 47 -9.49 -10.31 11.49
CA THR A 47 -10.28 -11.35 10.81
C THR A 47 -10.73 -10.93 9.41
N ASP A 48 -11.08 -9.66 9.23
CA ASP A 48 -11.50 -9.13 7.92
C ASP A 48 -10.32 -9.01 6.96
N LEU A 49 -9.15 -8.61 7.47
CA LEU A 49 -7.91 -8.56 6.69
C LEU A 49 -7.51 -9.96 6.22
N THR A 50 -7.51 -10.94 7.13
CA THR A 50 -7.21 -12.33 6.81
C THR A 50 -8.22 -12.90 5.81
N GLY A 51 -9.52 -12.66 6.02
CA GLY A 51 -10.58 -13.08 5.11
C GLY A 51 -10.46 -12.48 3.72
N HIS A 52 -10.03 -11.22 3.61
CA HIS A 52 -9.77 -10.57 2.32
C HIS A 52 -8.72 -11.32 1.49
N PHE A 53 -7.57 -11.64 2.09
CA PHE A 53 -6.50 -12.36 1.40
C PHE A 53 -6.87 -13.81 1.10
N GLN A 54 -7.58 -14.49 2.00
CA GLN A 54 -8.06 -15.87 1.77
C GLN A 54 -8.93 -15.96 0.51
N ARG A 55 -9.88 -15.02 0.34
CA ARG A 55 -10.76 -14.94 -0.84
C ARG A 55 -10.00 -14.65 -2.15
N GLN A 56 -8.81 -14.05 -2.08
CA GLN A 56 -7.97 -13.79 -3.25
C GLN A 56 -7.14 -15.00 -3.66
N THR A 57 -6.79 -15.86 -2.70
CA THR A 57 -5.98 -17.08 -2.94
C THR A 57 -6.82 -18.30 -3.33
N THR A 58 -8.12 -18.30 -3.02
CA THR A 58 -9.04 -19.33 -3.50
C THR A 58 -9.48 -18.98 -4.92
N ARG A 59 -8.72 -19.43 -5.92
CA ARG A 59 -9.07 -19.32 -7.33
C ARG A 59 -8.88 -20.64 -8.04
#